data_AF-A0A786J593-F1
#
_entry.id   AF-A0A786J593-F1
#
_cell.length_a   1.000
_cell.length_b   1.000
_cell.length_c   1.000
_cell.angle_alpha   90.00
_cell.angle_beta   90.00
_cell.angle_gamma   90.00
#
_symmetry.space_group_name_H-M   'P 1'
#
loop_
_entity.id
_entity.type
_entity.pdbx_description
1 polymer ?
#
loop_
_entity_poly.entity_id
_entity_poly.type
_entity_poly.pdbx_seq_one_letter_code
_entity_poly.pdbx_strand_id
1 'polypeptide(L)'
;MVGCMGPTSVGLVPLIASCSNPVQSTASELATSSGGYQSPIKEAAIMATIPVLSQPEITISNGRAVTTSFAVAEYFCKRHDNVLRAIANIECSEKFNALNFEDVTYTDAKGEQRPMYQITKNGFVFLVMGFTGKKAAAFKEAYIAEFDRMEKQLWEQKQLALSSPAMNINFPLSWFSEH
;
A
#
# COMPACT_ATOMS: atom_id res chain seq x y z
N MET A 1 -32.48 -56.99 -43.43
CA MET A 1 -33.23 -55.72 -43.26
C MET A 1 -33.96 -55.85 -41.93
N VAL A 2 -33.36 -55.56 -40.78
CA VAL A 2 -32.87 -54.25 -40.29
C VAL A 2 -33.96 -53.19 -40.45
N GLY A 3 -34.52 -52.58 -39.40
CA GLY A 3 -34.34 -52.75 -37.94
C GLY A 3 -35.19 -51.70 -37.20
N CYS A 4 -35.51 -51.87 -35.91
CA CYS A 4 -36.37 -50.93 -35.16
C CYS A 4 -35.79 -50.56 -33.78
N MET A 5 -35.93 -49.29 -33.41
CA MET A 5 -35.41 -48.66 -32.18
C MET A 5 -35.94 -49.26 -30.87
N GLY A 6 -35.11 -49.21 -29.82
CA GLY A 6 -35.54 -49.25 -28.42
C GLY A 6 -35.55 -47.84 -27.78
N PRO A 7 -36.38 -47.58 -26.75
CA PRO A 7 -36.54 -46.26 -26.14
C PRO A 7 -35.68 -46.01 -24.89
N THR A 8 -35.55 -44.73 -24.55
CA THR A 8 -34.85 -44.18 -23.37
C THR A 8 -35.68 -44.28 -22.08
N SER A 9 -35.04 -44.36 -20.91
CA SER A 9 -35.67 -44.14 -19.59
C SER A 9 -34.71 -43.47 -18.60
N VAL A 10 -35.25 -42.88 -17.52
CA VAL A 10 -34.63 -41.83 -16.68
C VAL A 10 -34.64 -42.20 -15.19
N GLY A 11 -33.66 -41.70 -14.43
CA GLY A 11 -33.67 -41.62 -12.96
C GLY A 11 -32.33 -42.02 -12.32
N LEU A 12 -31.90 -41.57 -11.13
CA LEU A 12 -32.19 -40.45 -10.20
C LEU A 12 -31.24 -40.73 -8.99
N VAL A 13 -30.80 -39.71 -8.23
CA VAL A 13 -29.84 -39.83 -7.10
C VAL A 13 -30.57 -39.66 -5.76
N PRO A 14 -30.17 -40.33 -4.66
CA PRO A 14 -29.91 -39.58 -3.40
C PRO A 14 -28.89 -40.16 -2.37
N LEU A 15 -28.23 -39.21 -1.70
CA LEU A 15 -27.80 -39.09 -0.27
C LEU A 15 -27.23 -40.24 0.62
N ILE A 16 -26.13 -39.83 1.28
CA ILE A 16 -25.52 -40.17 2.58
C ILE A 16 -26.33 -40.86 3.71
N ALA A 17 -25.63 -41.73 4.48
CA ALA A 17 -25.94 -42.09 5.87
C ALA A 17 -24.65 -42.45 6.66
N SER A 18 -24.66 -42.32 8.00
CA SER A 18 -23.51 -42.41 8.92
C SER A 18 -23.45 -43.68 9.77
N CYS A 19 -22.27 -44.10 10.25
CA CYS A 19 -22.10 -45.08 11.35
C CYS A 19 -20.95 -44.67 12.31
N SER A 20 -21.05 -45.02 13.60
CA SER A 20 -20.18 -44.52 14.70
C SER A 20 -19.16 -45.56 15.24
N ASN A 21 -18.16 -45.08 15.99
CA ASN A 21 -17.09 -45.86 16.66
C ASN A 21 -17.52 -46.60 17.95
N PRO A 22 -16.76 -47.65 18.33
CA PRO A 22 -16.54 -48.00 19.75
C PRO A 22 -15.07 -48.33 20.15
N VAL A 23 -14.51 -47.58 21.11
CA VAL A 23 -14.10 -47.99 22.49
C VAL A 23 -13.93 -49.53 22.75
N GLN A 24 -12.92 -50.10 23.45
CA GLN A 24 -11.99 -49.61 24.51
C GLN A 24 -10.61 -50.35 24.58
N SER A 25 -9.62 -49.71 25.22
CA SER A 25 -8.52 -50.18 26.14
C SER A 25 -7.85 -51.58 26.09
N THR A 26 -6.50 -51.60 26.13
CA THR A 26 -5.65 -52.36 27.09
C THR A 26 -4.22 -51.73 27.16
N ALA A 27 -3.57 -51.75 28.34
CA ALA A 27 -2.28 -51.10 28.69
C ALA A 27 -1.03 -51.95 28.29
N SER A 28 0.27 -51.58 28.44
CA SER A 28 0.95 -50.74 29.46
C SER A 28 2.35 -50.19 29.05
N GLU A 29 2.72 -49.06 29.68
CA GLU A 29 4.05 -48.59 30.18
C GLU A 29 5.31 -48.35 29.29
N LEU A 30 5.54 -47.05 29.03
CA LEU A 30 6.75 -46.21 29.31
C LEU A 30 8.20 -46.77 29.21
N ALA A 31 9.02 -46.16 28.32
CA ALA A 31 10.32 -45.54 28.67
C ALA A 31 10.92 -44.60 27.58
N THR A 32 11.06 -43.31 27.93
CA THR A 32 12.14 -42.35 27.55
C THR A 32 12.62 -42.10 26.09
N SER A 33 12.46 -40.82 25.70
CA SER A 33 13.50 -39.89 25.18
C SER A 33 13.65 -39.60 23.67
N SER A 34 13.82 -38.29 23.39
CA SER A 34 14.06 -37.62 22.09
C SER A 34 13.00 -37.85 21.00
N GLY A 35 12.19 -36.88 20.57
CA GLY A 35 12.29 -35.42 20.72
C GLY A 35 12.81 -34.73 19.46
N GLY A 36 12.21 -35.06 18.31
CA GLY A 36 12.54 -34.50 16.99
C GLY A 36 11.43 -33.64 16.39
N TYR A 37 10.73 -32.84 17.21
CA TYR A 37 9.79 -31.85 16.68
C TYR A 37 10.55 -30.86 15.79
N GLN A 38 10.27 -30.85 14.47
CA GLN A 38 10.66 -29.73 13.64
C GLN A 38 9.88 -28.51 14.11
N SER A 39 10.61 -27.64 14.80
CA SER A 39 10.05 -26.58 15.61
C SER A 39 9.50 -25.45 14.74
N PRO A 40 8.31 -24.89 15.03
CA PRO A 40 7.65 -23.84 14.21
C PRO A 40 8.37 -22.48 14.22
N ILE A 41 9.56 -22.41 14.80
CA ILE A 41 10.46 -21.26 14.73
C ILE A 41 11.09 -21.05 13.35
N LYS A 42 10.99 -22.00 12.41
CA LYS A 42 11.39 -21.71 11.02
C LYS A 42 10.40 -20.77 10.34
N GLU A 43 9.08 -21.01 10.46
CA GLU A 43 8.07 -20.04 10.04
C GLU A 43 8.14 -18.74 10.86
N ALA A 44 8.30 -18.83 12.19
CA ALA A 44 8.33 -17.63 13.03
C ALA A 44 9.57 -16.72 12.82
N ALA A 45 10.74 -17.29 12.52
CA ALA A 45 11.95 -16.52 12.22
C ALA A 45 11.83 -15.74 10.91
N ILE A 46 11.17 -16.31 9.88
CA ILE A 46 10.94 -15.63 8.60
C ILE A 46 9.96 -14.46 8.77
N MET A 47 8.98 -14.58 9.68
CA MET A 47 8.03 -13.52 10.01
C MET A 47 8.64 -12.32 10.78
N ALA A 48 9.86 -12.45 11.32
CA ALA A 48 10.47 -11.45 12.19
C ALA A 48 11.46 -10.48 11.50
N THR A 49 11.78 -10.69 10.21
CA THR A 49 12.94 -10.02 9.57
C THR A 49 12.61 -9.16 8.35
N ILE A 50 11.33 -9.00 7.98
CA ILE A 50 10.94 -7.92 7.05
C ILE A 50 10.62 -6.68 7.89
N PRO A 51 11.48 -5.64 7.94
CA PRO A 51 11.12 -4.41 8.61
C PRO A 51 9.86 -3.84 7.95
N VAL A 52 8.86 -3.47 8.76
CA VAL A 52 7.68 -2.78 8.25
C VAL A 52 8.14 -1.39 7.80
N LEU A 53 8.43 -1.27 6.50
CA LEU A 53 8.74 -0.01 5.85
C LEU A 53 7.66 1.01 6.21
N SER A 54 8.07 2.11 6.84
CA SER A 54 7.21 3.24 7.22
C SER A 54 6.91 4.17 6.04
N GLN A 55 7.68 4.03 4.96
CA GLN A 55 7.55 4.71 3.67
C GLN A 55 8.12 3.77 2.59
N PRO A 56 7.73 3.90 1.30
CA PRO A 56 8.41 3.16 0.23
C PRO A 56 9.89 3.54 0.15
N GLU A 57 10.70 2.68 -0.47
CA GLU A 57 12.10 3.00 -0.77
C GLU A 57 12.18 4.26 -1.65
N ILE A 58 13.07 5.18 -1.30
CA ILE A 58 13.30 6.44 -2.02
C ILE A 58 14.79 6.51 -2.37
N THR A 59 15.08 6.76 -3.64
CA THR A 59 16.43 6.99 -4.17
C THR A 59 16.53 8.38 -4.79
N ILE A 60 17.76 8.85 -5.04
CA ILE A 60 18.02 10.09 -5.76
C ILE A 60 18.40 9.75 -7.21
N SER A 61 17.58 10.21 -8.16
CA SER A 61 17.81 10.08 -9.60
C SER A 61 17.75 11.46 -10.22
N ASN A 62 18.74 11.84 -11.03
CA ASN A 62 18.83 13.14 -11.71
C ASN A 62 18.57 14.36 -10.78
N GLY A 63 19.08 14.29 -9.55
CA GLY A 63 18.91 15.33 -8.51
C GLY A 63 17.50 15.40 -7.90
N ARG A 64 16.63 14.42 -8.15
CA ARG A 64 15.26 14.36 -7.64
C ARG A 64 15.05 13.11 -6.77
N ALA A 65 14.22 13.23 -5.75
CA ALA A 65 13.74 12.08 -4.99
C ALA A 65 12.69 11.31 -5.81
N VAL A 66 12.98 10.02 -6.03
CA VAL A 66 12.13 9.09 -6.79
C VAL A 66 11.94 7.78 -6.00
N THR A 67 10.90 7.04 -6.35
CA THR A 67 10.64 5.67 -5.88
C THR A 67 10.39 4.77 -7.09
N THR A 68 10.20 3.46 -6.89
CA THR A 68 9.90 2.51 -7.96
C THR A 68 8.50 1.95 -7.80
N SER A 69 7.84 1.55 -8.89
CA SER A 69 6.53 0.88 -8.79
C SER A 69 6.59 -0.43 -8.00
N PHE A 70 7.78 -1.05 -7.90
CA PHE A 70 8.04 -2.21 -7.04
C PHE A 70 8.03 -1.83 -5.55
N ALA A 71 8.80 -0.83 -5.13
CA ALA A 71 8.83 -0.35 -3.74
C ALA A 71 7.46 0.17 -3.27
N VAL A 72 6.69 0.80 -4.16
CA VAL A 72 5.30 1.20 -3.93
C VAL A 72 4.39 -0.03 -3.71
N ALA A 73 4.58 -1.10 -4.50
CA ALA A 73 3.82 -2.33 -4.37
C ALA A 73 4.10 -3.03 -3.02
N GLU A 74 5.37 -3.16 -2.63
CA GLU A 74 5.76 -3.72 -1.32
C GLU A 74 5.22 -2.89 -0.16
N TYR A 75 5.43 -1.57 -0.17
CA TYR A 75 4.98 -0.69 0.90
C TYR A 75 3.45 -0.75 1.10
N PHE A 76 2.65 -0.70 0.04
CA PHE A 76 1.18 -0.80 0.15
C PHE A 76 0.64 -2.23 0.22
N CYS A 77 1.51 -3.25 0.24
CA CYS A 77 1.15 -4.67 0.18
C CYS A 77 0.20 -4.99 -0.99
N LYS A 78 0.49 -4.44 -2.17
CA LYS A 78 -0.21 -4.70 -3.43
C LYS A 78 0.69 -5.55 -4.33
N ARG A 79 0.10 -6.36 -5.21
CA ARG A 79 0.88 -7.03 -6.26
C ARG A 79 1.44 -5.98 -7.24
N HIS A 80 2.67 -6.17 -7.70
CA HIS A 80 3.34 -5.24 -8.62
C HIS A 80 2.57 -5.03 -9.92
N ASP A 81 2.01 -6.09 -10.51
CA ASP A 81 1.19 -6.02 -11.73
C ASP A 81 -0.08 -5.15 -11.58
N ASN A 82 -0.68 -5.12 -10.39
CA ASN A 82 -1.79 -4.24 -10.09
C ASN A 82 -1.35 -2.76 -9.97
N VAL A 83 -0.13 -2.50 -9.51
CA VAL A 83 0.44 -1.13 -9.46
C VAL A 83 0.79 -0.66 -10.88
N LEU A 84 1.39 -1.50 -11.72
CA LEU A 84 1.63 -1.18 -13.13
C LEU A 84 0.32 -0.84 -13.86
N ARG A 85 -0.74 -1.64 -13.65
CA ARG A 85 -2.07 -1.38 -14.22
C ARG A 85 -2.70 -0.08 -13.70
N ALA A 86 -2.50 0.25 -12.42
CA ALA A 86 -2.99 1.50 -11.85
C ALA A 86 -2.29 2.74 -12.42
N ILE A 87 -1.00 2.64 -12.76
CA ILE A 87 -0.24 3.72 -13.42
C ILE A 87 -0.65 3.84 -14.89
N ALA A 88 -0.76 2.72 -15.61
CA ALA A 88 -1.16 2.71 -17.03
C ALA A 88 -2.59 3.24 -17.26
N ASN A 89 -3.50 3.03 -16.31
CA ASN A 89 -4.89 3.48 -16.39
C ASN A 89 -5.12 4.83 -15.68
N ILE A 90 -4.07 5.59 -15.34
CA ILE A 90 -4.21 6.80 -14.52
C ILE A 90 -4.65 8.00 -15.36
N GLU A 91 -5.84 8.54 -15.07
CA GLU A 91 -6.39 9.68 -15.80
C GLU A 91 -5.70 10.98 -15.36
N CYS A 92 -4.69 11.39 -16.12
CA CYS A 92 -3.97 12.65 -15.94
C CYS A 92 -3.52 13.22 -17.29
N SER A 93 -3.06 14.47 -17.33
CA SER A 93 -2.53 15.06 -18.56
C SER A 93 -1.24 14.35 -18.99
N GLU A 94 -1.03 14.19 -20.30
CA GLU A 94 0.17 13.55 -20.89
C GLU A 94 1.47 14.15 -20.32
N LYS A 95 1.52 15.49 -20.20
CA LYS A 95 2.63 16.22 -19.58
C LYS A 95 2.85 15.84 -18.12
N PHE A 96 1.79 15.62 -17.34
CA PHE A 96 1.93 15.14 -15.96
C PHE A 96 2.42 13.69 -15.94
N ASN A 97 1.90 12.83 -16.82
CA ASN A 97 2.31 11.43 -16.91
C ASN A 97 3.82 11.32 -17.19
N ALA A 98 4.28 11.89 -18.32
CA ALA A 98 5.66 11.83 -18.78
C ALA A 98 6.69 12.48 -17.84
N LEU A 99 6.28 13.43 -16.97
CA LEU A 99 7.16 14.07 -15.99
C LEU A 99 7.25 13.31 -14.66
N ASN A 100 6.38 12.34 -14.40
CA ASN A 100 6.20 11.74 -13.07
C ASN A 100 6.20 10.20 -13.04
N PHE A 101 6.01 9.55 -14.20
CA PHE A 101 6.10 8.10 -14.37
C PHE A 101 7.00 7.80 -15.57
N GLU A 102 8.24 7.39 -15.31
CA GLU A 102 9.24 7.05 -16.32
C GLU A 102 9.35 5.53 -16.45
N ASP A 103 9.18 4.99 -17.67
CA ASP A 103 9.35 3.57 -17.96
C ASP A 103 10.81 3.15 -17.80
N VAL A 104 11.06 2.16 -16.94
CA VAL A 104 12.38 1.57 -16.73
C VAL A 104 12.27 0.04 -16.66
N THR A 105 13.40 -0.67 -16.64
CA THR A 105 13.42 -2.12 -16.44
C THR A 105 14.27 -2.52 -15.24
N TYR A 106 13.94 -3.66 -14.63
CA TYR A 106 14.75 -4.31 -13.62
C TYR A 106 14.98 -5.77 -13.99
N THR A 107 16.08 -6.34 -13.52
CA THR A 107 16.35 -7.78 -13.64
C THR A 107 15.70 -8.50 -12.46
N ASP A 108 14.84 -9.48 -12.73
CA ASP A 108 14.25 -10.29 -11.66
C ASP A 108 15.20 -11.39 -11.14
N ALA A 109 14.77 -12.12 -10.10
CA ALA A 109 15.57 -13.18 -9.48
C ALA A 109 15.87 -14.39 -10.41
N LYS A 110 15.28 -14.43 -11.62
CA LYS A 110 15.57 -15.44 -12.66
C LYS A 110 16.50 -14.91 -13.75
N GLY A 111 16.91 -13.64 -13.68
CA GLY A 111 17.68 -12.98 -14.73
C GLY A 111 16.83 -12.38 -15.85
N GLU A 112 15.50 -12.38 -15.74
CA GLU A 112 14.61 -11.84 -16.78
C GLU A 112 14.41 -10.33 -16.61
N GLN A 113 14.49 -9.57 -17.70
CA GLN A 113 14.14 -8.14 -17.70
C GLN A 113 12.63 -7.95 -17.57
N ARG A 114 12.21 -7.17 -16.57
CA ARG A 114 10.81 -6.85 -16.28
C ARG A 114 10.56 -5.34 -16.35
N PRO A 115 9.40 -4.89 -16.86
CA PRO A 115 9.04 -3.47 -16.83
C PRO A 115 8.70 -3.01 -15.40
N MET A 116 9.08 -1.78 -15.08
CA MET A 116 8.60 -1.06 -13.91
C MET A 116 8.62 0.46 -14.18
N TYR A 117 8.06 1.25 -13.26
CA TYR A 117 8.14 2.72 -13.35
C TYR A 117 9.11 3.26 -12.32
N GLN A 118 9.92 4.25 -12.71
CA GLN A 118 10.50 5.22 -11.79
C GLN A 118 9.48 6.35 -11.58
N ILE A 119 9.19 6.69 -10.33
CA ILE A 119 8.06 7.53 -9.94
C ILE A 119 8.56 8.69 -9.08
N THR A 120 8.22 9.92 -9.45
CA THR A 120 8.56 11.11 -8.65
C THR A 120 7.69 11.23 -7.41
N LYS A 121 8.05 12.10 -6.45
CA LYS A 121 7.17 12.48 -5.33
C LYS A 121 5.73 12.82 -5.79
N ASN A 122 5.58 13.57 -6.89
CA ASN A 122 4.26 14.03 -7.35
C ASN A 122 3.46 12.89 -7.98
N GLY A 123 4.10 12.04 -8.79
CA GLY A 123 3.47 10.83 -9.34
C GLY A 123 3.05 9.85 -8.24
N PHE A 124 3.90 9.70 -7.22
CA PHE A 124 3.62 8.88 -6.05
C PHE A 124 2.39 9.37 -5.28
N VAL A 125 2.32 10.66 -4.93
CA VAL A 125 1.14 11.22 -4.25
C VAL A 125 -0.12 11.02 -5.08
N PHE A 126 -0.09 11.32 -6.39
CA PHE A 126 -1.23 11.15 -7.29
C PHE A 126 -1.71 9.69 -7.36
N LEU A 127 -0.78 8.74 -7.51
CA LEU A 127 -1.07 7.30 -7.51
C LEU A 127 -1.72 6.83 -6.19
N VAL A 128 -1.20 7.29 -5.04
CA VAL A 128 -1.70 6.87 -3.72
C VAL A 128 -3.09 7.45 -3.42
N MET A 129 -3.47 8.59 -3.99
CA MET A 129 -4.85 9.10 -3.87
C MET A 129 -5.89 8.11 -4.43
N GLY A 130 -5.56 7.39 -5.51
CA GLY A 130 -6.40 6.31 -6.06
C GLY A 130 -6.37 4.99 -5.27
N PHE A 131 -5.45 4.82 -4.31
CA PHE A 131 -5.32 3.56 -3.56
C PHE A 131 -6.31 3.44 -2.39
N THR A 132 -6.74 2.20 -2.14
CA THR A 132 -7.56 1.80 -0.98
C THR A 132 -6.77 0.89 -0.03
N GLY A 133 -7.24 0.80 1.23
CA GLY A 133 -6.69 -0.02 2.31
C GLY A 133 -6.07 0.80 3.46
N LYS A 134 -5.85 0.16 4.62
CA LYS A 134 -5.41 0.83 5.87
C LYS A 134 -4.15 1.69 5.71
N LYS A 135 -3.13 1.18 5.01
CA LYS A 135 -1.88 1.94 4.73
C LYS A 135 -2.11 3.16 3.83
N ALA A 136 -3.03 3.07 2.86
CA ALA A 136 -3.39 4.19 2.01
C ALA A 136 -4.22 5.24 2.77
N ALA A 137 -5.11 4.82 3.66
CA ALA A 137 -5.83 5.74 4.56
C ALA A 137 -4.87 6.50 5.48
N ALA A 138 -3.99 5.79 6.19
CA ALA A 138 -2.98 6.40 7.07
C ALA A 138 -2.06 7.39 6.33
N PHE A 139 -1.67 7.08 5.09
CA PHE A 139 -0.90 8.03 4.26
C PHE A 139 -1.71 9.29 3.92
N LYS A 140 -2.99 9.14 3.56
CA LYS A 140 -3.87 10.29 3.24
C LYS A 140 -4.12 11.16 4.48
N GLU A 141 -4.35 10.55 5.63
CA GLU A 141 -4.49 11.24 6.92
C GLU A 141 -3.21 12.01 7.29
N ALA A 142 -2.03 11.40 7.14
CA ALA A 142 -0.75 12.07 7.38
C ALA A 142 -0.50 13.23 6.39
N TYR A 143 -0.90 13.07 5.12
CA TYR A 143 -0.82 14.13 4.11
C TYR A 143 -1.74 15.32 4.44
N ILE A 144 -2.97 15.04 4.91
CA ILE A 144 -3.92 16.07 5.35
C ILE A 144 -3.37 16.80 6.58
N ALA A 145 -2.91 16.09 7.61
CA ALA A 145 -2.35 16.70 8.82
C ALA A 145 -1.12 17.59 8.53
N GLU A 146 -0.29 17.22 7.55
CA GLU A 146 0.82 18.06 7.09
C GLU A 146 0.33 19.32 6.35
N PHE A 147 -0.74 19.21 5.55
CA PHE A 147 -1.38 20.36 4.92
C PHE A 147 -1.95 21.35 5.95
N ASP A 148 -2.72 20.86 6.93
CA ASP A 148 -3.30 21.66 8.00
C ASP A 148 -2.20 22.37 8.83
N ARG A 149 -1.07 21.68 9.06
CA ARG A 149 0.11 22.27 9.71
C ARG A 149 0.69 23.45 8.91
N MET A 150 0.84 23.29 7.60
CA MET A 150 1.34 24.36 6.72
C MET A 150 0.34 25.54 6.63
N GLU A 151 -0.97 25.26 6.55
CA GLU A 151 -2.00 26.30 6.55
C GLU A 151 -1.94 27.13 7.84
N LYS A 152 -1.87 26.47 9.00
CA LYS A 152 -1.72 27.13 10.30
C LYS A 152 -0.47 28.02 10.35
N GLN A 153 0.69 27.52 9.88
CA GLN A 153 1.93 28.30 9.86
C GLN A 153 1.81 29.57 8.98
N LEU A 154 1.18 29.46 7.81
CA LEU A 154 0.93 30.61 6.92
C LEU A 154 -0.03 31.63 7.57
N TRP A 155 -1.04 31.17 8.31
CA TRP A 155 -1.94 32.05 9.03
C TRP A 155 -1.26 32.79 10.18
N GLU A 156 -0.45 32.09 10.98
CA GLU A 156 0.35 32.68 12.06
C GLU A 156 1.33 33.74 11.52
N GLN A 157 2.04 33.45 10.42
CA GLN A 157 2.91 34.42 9.74
C GLN A 157 2.14 35.67 9.27
N LYS A 158 0.94 35.49 8.70
CA LYS A 158 0.10 36.61 8.27
C LYS A 158 -0.39 37.46 9.45
N GLN A 159 -0.74 36.84 10.58
CA GLN A 159 -1.15 37.58 11.79
C GLN A 159 0.02 38.34 12.44
N LEU A 160 1.24 37.77 12.44
CA LEU A 160 2.46 38.47 12.88
C LEU A 160 2.80 39.66 11.97
N ALA A 161 2.58 39.54 10.66
CA ALA A 161 2.75 40.65 9.72
C ALA A 161 1.73 41.78 9.95
N LEU A 162 0.47 41.43 10.24
CA LEU A 162 -0.61 42.39 10.52
C LEU A 162 -0.49 43.07 11.89
N SER A 163 0.13 42.42 12.88
CA SER A 163 0.34 42.96 14.24
C SER A 163 1.67 43.70 14.43
N SER A 164 2.50 43.79 13.38
CA SER A 164 3.79 44.49 13.43
C SER A 164 3.63 46.01 13.64
N PRO A 165 4.38 46.65 14.57
CA PRO A 165 4.21 48.07 14.90
C PRO A 165 4.34 49.04 13.72
N ALA A 166 5.03 48.65 12.65
CA ALA A 166 5.19 49.44 11.44
C ALA A 166 3.88 49.74 10.68
N MET A 167 2.80 48.97 10.91
CA MET A 167 1.45 49.32 10.41
C MET A 167 0.51 49.89 11.49
N ASN A 168 0.89 49.86 12.77
CA ASN A 168 0.14 50.52 13.84
C ASN A 168 0.65 51.95 14.06
N ILE A 169 0.61 52.76 13.00
CA ILE A 169 0.90 54.20 13.10
C ILE A 169 -0.34 54.90 13.65
N ASN A 170 -0.58 54.75 14.96
CA ASN A 170 -1.51 55.62 15.67
C ASN A 170 -0.86 57.01 15.78
N PHE A 171 -0.99 57.81 14.72
CA PHE A 171 -0.51 59.19 14.69
C PHE A 171 -1.20 59.97 15.83
N PRO A 172 -0.45 60.49 16.82
CA PRO A 172 -1.06 61.27 17.88
C PRO A 172 -1.63 62.57 17.30
N LEU A 173 -2.90 62.86 17.60
CA LEU A 173 -3.62 64.05 17.13
C LEU A 173 -2.96 65.38 17.54
N SER A 174 -1.96 65.37 18.42
CA SER A 174 -1.14 66.54 18.77
C SER A 174 -0.27 67.06 17.61
N TRP A 175 -0.05 66.28 16.55
CA TRP A 175 0.77 66.71 15.39
C TRP A 175 0.02 67.62 14.39
N PHE A 176 -1.25 67.94 14.65
CA PHE A 176 -2.10 68.76 13.75
C PHE A 176 -2.56 70.10 14.34
N SER A 177 -1.96 70.56 15.45
CA SER A 177 -2.43 71.73 16.22
C SER A 177 -1.46 72.91 16.32
N GLU A 178 -0.45 73.00 15.44
CA GLU A 178 0.44 74.16 15.32
C GLU A 178 0.59 74.60 13.85
N HIS A 179 -0.40 75.32 13.31
CA HIS A 179 -0.28 76.33 12.23
C HIS A 179 -1.52 77.23 12.19
#